data_AF-A0ABD1CCN9-F1
#
_entry.id   AF-A0ABD1CCN9-F1
#
_cell.length_a   1.000
_cell.length_b   1.000
_cell.length_c   1.000
_cell.angle_alpha   90.00
_cell.angle_beta   90.00
_cell.angle_gamma   90.00
#
_symmetry.space_group_name_H-M   'P 1'
#
loop_
_entity.id
_entity.type
_entity.pdbx_description
1 polymer ?
#
loop_
_entity_poly.entity_id
_entity_poly.type
_entity_poly.pdbx_seq_one_letter_code
_entity_poly.pdbx_strand_id
1 'polypeptide(L)'
;TKSSTEVNKKVTFWFATGGAGFCISRALALKMLPIASSGKFVAIGDKIRFPDDVTMGFIVEHILNVPLTVVDAFHSHLEPMEFIRPETFHDQVSFSYARMRNEWNVVKVDGFDLKTDPKRIYSLHCYLYPFFSICPKTIKRR
;
A
#
# COMPACT_ATOMS: atom_id res chain seq x y z
N THR A 1 15.82 -26.77 38.37
CA THR A 1 16.48 -25.72 37.55
C THR A 1 16.45 -26.13 36.09
N LYS A 2 15.33 -25.92 35.39
CA LYS A 2 15.29 -26.10 33.93
C LYS A 2 15.74 -24.79 33.29
N SER A 3 17.03 -24.72 33.00
CA SER A 3 17.61 -23.72 32.10
C SER A 3 17.11 -24.04 30.69
N SER A 4 15.96 -23.49 30.32
CA SER A 4 15.57 -23.37 28.92
C SER A 4 16.29 -22.16 28.36
N THR A 5 17.47 -22.40 27.81
CA THR A 5 18.08 -21.53 26.80
C THR A 5 17.13 -21.46 25.61
N GLU A 6 16.15 -20.55 25.67
CA GLU A 6 15.42 -20.11 24.48
C GLU A 6 16.43 -19.43 23.57
N VAL A 7 17.02 -20.23 22.69
CA VAL A 7 17.73 -19.74 21.52
C VAL A 7 16.78 -18.78 20.82
N ASN A 8 17.18 -17.50 20.69
CA ASN A 8 16.45 -16.49 19.94
C ASN A 8 16.16 -17.04 18.54
N LYS A 9 14.95 -17.59 18.34
CA LYS A 9 14.53 -18.12 17.04
C LYS A 9 14.38 -16.94 16.11
N LYS A 10 15.25 -16.87 15.10
CA LYS A 10 15.11 -15.91 14.01
C LYS A 10 13.81 -16.21 13.27
N VAL A 11 12.94 -15.21 13.18
CA VAL A 11 11.68 -15.30 12.45
C VAL A 11 11.80 -14.50 11.15
N THR A 12 11.30 -15.06 10.06
CA THR A 12 11.25 -14.43 8.74
C THR A 12 9.85 -14.57 8.17
N PHE A 13 9.29 -13.47 7.68
CA PHE A 13 7.96 -13.42 7.09
C PHE A 13 7.89 -12.25 6.10
N TRP A 14 6.93 -12.31 5.18
CA TRP A 14 6.62 -11.21 4.28
C TRP A 14 5.52 -10.32 4.87
N PHE A 15 5.48 -9.07 4.45
CA PHE A 15 4.40 -8.16 4.77
C PHE A 15 4.11 -7.27 3.57
N ALA A 16 2.86 -6.83 3.43
CA ALA A 16 2.47 -5.86 2.43
C ALA A 16 2.74 -4.44 2.94
N THR A 17 3.32 -3.59 2.11
CA THR A 17 3.60 -2.19 2.46
C THR A 17 2.30 -1.40 2.64
N GLY A 18 2.08 -0.84 3.84
CA GLY A 18 0.83 -0.14 4.15
C GLY A 18 0.54 1.04 3.21
N GLY A 19 1.58 1.77 2.78
CA GLY A 19 1.47 2.91 1.87
C GLY A 19 1.04 2.57 0.43
N ALA A 20 1.18 1.30 0.00
CA ALA A 20 0.62 0.83 -1.26
C ALA A 20 -0.87 0.48 -1.12
N GLY A 21 -1.32 0.22 0.10
CA GLY A 21 -2.59 -0.46 0.37
C GLY A 21 -2.46 -1.98 0.26
N PHE A 22 -3.34 -2.69 0.96
CA PHE A 22 -3.46 -4.14 0.88
C PHE A 22 -4.90 -4.57 1.21
N CYS A 23 -5.24 -5.81 0.87
CA CYS A 23 -6.57 -6.35 1.09
C CYS A 23 -6.52 -7.59 1.97
N ILE A 24 -7.54 -7.77 2.80
CA ILE A 24 -7.75 -8.95 3.64
C ILE A 24 -9.18 -9.40 3.46
N SER A 25 -9.36 -10.70 3.19
CA SER A 25 -10.70 -11.26 3.08
C SER A 25 -11.39 -11.28 4.44
N ARG A 26 -12.72 -11.20 4.46
CA ARG A 26 -13.52 -11.32 5.69
C ARG A 26 -13.18 -12.60 6.47
N ALA A 27 -12.97 -13.72 5.77
CA ALA A 27 -12.64 -14.99 6.40
C ALA A 27 -11.29 -14.93 7.15
N LEU A 28 -10.27 -14.29 6.56
CA LEU A 28 -8.98 -14.10 7.21
C LEU A 28 -9.10 -13.12 8.39
N ALA A 29 -9.80 -12.01 8.23
CA ALA A 29 -10.05 -11.06 9.32
C ALA A 29 -10.73 -11.73 10.53
N LEU A 30 -11.70 -12.62 10.31
CA LEU A 30 -12.33 -13.40 11.38
C LEU A 30 -11.34 -14.34 12.10
N LYS A 31 -10.41 -14.97 11.36
CA LYS A 31 -9.34 -15.77 11.97
C LYS A 31 -8.35 -14.93 12.78
N MET A 32 -8.17 -13.66 12.42
CA MET A 32 -7.32 -12.73 13.16
C MET A 32 -7.95 -12.27 14.48
N LEU A 33 -9.29 -12.24 14.60
CA LEU A 33 -9.98 -11.67 15.76
C LEU A 33 -9.44 -12.16 17.11
N PRO A 34 -9.30 -13.47 17.39
CA PRO A 34 -8.82 -13.93 18.70
C PRO A 34 -7.40 -13.46 19.05
N ILE A 35 -6.59 -13.12 18.04
CA ILE A 35 -5.17 -12.77 18.15
C ILE A 35 -4.98 -11.23 18.13
N ALA A 36 -5.79 -10.51 17.36
CA ALA A 36 -5.59 -9.09 17.07
C ALA A 36 -6.64 -8.16 17.70
N SER A 37 -7.81 -8.67 18.10
CA SER A 37 -8.87 -7.82 18.67
C SER A 37 -8.54 -7.33 20.07
N SER A 38 -9.35 -6.40 20.58
CA SER A 38 -9.32 -5.97 22.00
C SER A 38 -7.95 -5.44 22.45
N GLY A 39 -7.30 -4.63 21.60
CA GLY A 39 -5.99 -4.02 21.88
C GLY A 39 -4.79 -4.97 21.69
N LYS A 40 -5.02 -6.26 21.40
CA LYS A 40 -3.93 -7.23 21.21
C LYS A 40 -3.07 -6.90 20.00
N PHE A 41 -3.64 -6.36 18.93
CA PHE A 41 -2.88 -5.92 17.76
C PHE A 41 -1.78 -4.91 18.13
N VAL A 42 -2.15 -3.84 18.85
CA VAL A 42 -1.21 -2.82 19.32
C VAL A 42 -0.16 -3.44 20.25
N ALA A 43 -0.59 -4.28 21.20
CA ALA A 43 0.33 -4.96 22.11
C ALA A 43 1.35 -5.87 21.39
N ILE A 44 0.93 -6.52 20.28
CA ILE A 44 1.84 -7.31 19.44
C ILE A 44 2.84 -6.37 18.75
N GLY A 45 2.37 -5.29 18.13
CA GLY A 45 3.23 -4.29 17.46
C GLY A 45 4.28 -3.69 18.39
N ASP A 46 3.87 -3.30 19.60
CA ASP A 46 4.78 -2.79 20.64
C ASP A 46 5.81 -3.83 21.08
N LYS A 47 5.40 -5.10 21.19
CA LYS A 47 6.28 -6.20 21.58
C LYS A 47 7.34 -6.47 20.52
N ILE A 48 6.96 -6.48 19.24
CA ILE A 48 7.91 -6.73 18.13
C ILE A 48 8.65 -5.47 17.69
N ARG A 49 8.20 -4.28 18.13
CA ARG A 49 8.74 -2.94 17.81
C ARG A 49 8.75 -2.64 16.31
N PHE A 50 7.67 -3.01 15.62
CA PHE A 50 7.49 -2.72 14.21
C PHE A 50 6.16 -1.98 13.95
N PRO A 51 6.03 -1.25 12.82
CA PRO A 51 4.80 -0.55 12.46
C PRO A 51 3.60 -1.47 12.19
N ASP A 52 2.43 -0.86 11.99
CA ASP A 52 1.16 -1.57 11.81
C ASP A 52 1.16 -2.55 10.61
N ASP A 53 1.74 -2.17 9.47
CA ASP A 53 1.77 -3.02 8.28
C ASP A 53 2.65 -4.26 8.47
N VAL A 54 3.81 -4.12 9.11
CA VAL A 54 4.66 -5.22 9.52
C VAL A 54 3.95 -6.09 10.58
N THR A 55 3.22 -5.49 11.52
CA THR A 55 2.44 -6.21 12.54
C THR A 55 1.33 -7.04 11.91
N MET A 56 0.65 -6.50 10.89
CA MET A 56 -0.32 -7.23 10.08
C MET A 56 0.33 -8.42 9.38
N GLY A 57 1.48 -8.22 8.74
CA GLY A 57 2.26 -9.31 8.13
C GLY A 57 2.67 -10.38 9.16
N PHE A 58 3.16 -9.97 10.33
CA PHE A 58 3.53 -10.90 11.40
C PHE A 58 2.34 -11.77 11.83
N ILE A 59 1.16 -11.19 12.01
CA ILE A 59 -0.04 -11.96 12.38
C ILE A 59 -0.46 -12.91 11.25
N VAL A 60 -0.49 -12.43 10.01
CA VAL A 60 -1.03 -13.20 8.87
C VAL A 60 -0.05 -14.27 8.39
N GLU A 61 1.19 -13.90 8.10
CA GLU A 61 2.22 -14.80 7.57
C GLU A 61 2.84 -15.66 8.66
N HIS A 62 3.24 -15.07 9.79
CA HIS A 62 3.97 -15.83 10.81
C HIS A 62 3.05 -16.60 11.78
N ILE A 63 1.99 -15.97 12.30
CA ILE A 63 1.11 -16.63 13.29
C ILE A 63 0.06 -17.51 12.61
N LEU A 64 -0.62 -16.98 11.58
CA LEU A 64 -1.72 -17.68 10.90
C LEU A 64 -1.25 -18.53 9.71
N ASN A 65 0.02 -18.42 9.30
CA ASN A 65 0.63 -19.18 8.21
C ASN A 65 -0.15 -19.06 6.90
N VAL A 66 -0.60 -17.84 6.58
CA VAL A 66 -1.25 -17.49 5.32
C VAL A 66 -0.28 -16.66 4.50
N PRO A 67 0.19 -17.14 3.33
CA PRO A 67 1.18 -16.44 2.54
C PRO A 67 0.61 -15.16 1.91
N LEU A 68 1.46 -14.15 1.81
CA LEU A 68 1.17 -12.93 1.06
C LEU A 68 1.04 -13.27 -0.42
N THR A 69 -0.11 -12.92 -1.00
CA THR A 69 -0.27 -12.92 -2.46
C THR A 69 0.25 -11.60 -3.00
N VAL A 70 1.31 -11.65 -3.81
CA VAL A 70 1.88 -10.46 -4.45
C VAL A 70 0.99 -10.05 -5.62
N VAL A 71 0.62 -8.77 -5.66
CA VAL A 71 -0.17 -8.16 -6.74
C VAL A 71 0.54 -6.89 -7.17
N ASP A 72 1.07 -6.88 -8.38
CA ASP A 72 1.93 -5.79 -8.89
C ASP A 72 1.17 -4.47 -9.13
N ALA A 73 -0.17 -4.50 -9.05
CA ALA A 73 -1.05 -3.37 -9.28
C ALA A 73 -1.24 -2.42 -8.07
N PHE A 74 -0.57 -2.71 -6.95
CA PHE A 74 -0.57 -1.84 -5.77
C PHE A 74 0.72 -1.02 -5.69
N HIS A 75 0.59 0.30 -5.66
CA HIS A 75 1.72 1.21 -5.78
C HIS A 75 1.89 2.13 -4.56
N SER A 76 3.11 2.15 -4.01
CA SER A 76 3.50 3.02 -2.90
C SER A 76 4.42 4.12 -3.40
N HIS A 77 4.42 5.29 -2.75
CA HIS A 77 5.38 6.35 -3.07
C HIS A 77 6.84 6.00 -2.75
N LEU A 78 7.11 4.79 -2.25
CA LEU A 78 8.46 4.24 -2.05
C LEU A 78 9.07 3.69 -3.35
N GLU A 79 8.30 3.56 -4.42
CA GLU A 79 8.79 3.28 -5.78
C GLU A 79 8.59 4.51 -6.69
N PRO A 80 9.33 4.63 -7.80
CA PRO A 80 9.19 5.76 -8.72
C PRO A 80 7.85 5.72 -9.48
N MET A 81 6.93 6.60 -9.11
CA MET A 81 5.58 6.67 -9.71
C MET A 81 5.61 7.03 -11.20
N GLU A 82 6.67 7.67 -11.67
CA GLU A 82 6.84 8.02 -13.09
C GLU A 82 7.02 6.80 -14.02
N PHE A 83 7.37 5.63 -13.47
CA PHE A 83 7.56 4.40 -14.23
C PHE A 83 6.26 3.64 -14.48
N ILE A 84 5.17 3.98 -13.78
CA ILE A 84 3.86 3.42 -14.08
C ILE A 84 3.41 3.98 -15.43
N ARG A 85 3.19 3.09 -16.39
CA ARG A 85 2.93 3.49 -17.78
C ARG A 85 1.48 3.92 -17.96
N PRO A 86 1.20 5.07 -18.62
CA PRO A 86 -0.17 5.57 -18.80
C PRO A 86 -1.15 4.56 -19.38
N GLU A 87 -0.71 3.78 -20.36
CA GLU A 87 -1.52 2.74 -21.01
C GLU A 87 -1.99 1.63 -20.04
N THR A 88 -1.34 1.49 -18.88
CA THR A 88 -1.68 0.49 -17.86
C THR A 88 -2.49 1.08 -16.70
N PHE A 89 -2.82 2.38 -16.70
CA PHE A 89 -3.46 3.00 -15.53
C PHE A 89 -4.82 2.38 -15.16
N HIS A 90 -5.57 1.90 -16.15
CA HIS A 90 -6.86 1.23 -15.91
C HIS A 90 -6.72 -0.12 -15.22
N ASP A 91 -5.53 -0.73 -15.25
CA ASP A 91 -5.26 -2.03 -14.66
C ASP A 91 -4.70 -1.93 -13.24
N GLN A 92 -4.35 -0.72 -12.79
CA GLN A 92 -3.77 -0.51 -11.46
C GLN A 92 -4.85 -0.37 -10.39
N VAL A 93 -4.57 -0.87 -9.19
CA VAL A 93 -5.49 -0.85 -8.05
C VAL A 93 -5.27 0.38 -7.19
N SER A 94 -4.02 0.78 -6.95
CA SER A 94 -3.70 1.94 -6.15
C SER A 94 -2.59 2.77 -6.78
N PHE A 95 -2.58 4.06 -6.45
CA PHE A 95 -1.51 4.98 -6.80
C PHE A 95 -1.17 5.78 -5.54
N SER A 96 0.06 6.29 -5.48
CA SER A 96 0.52 7.12 -4.37
C SER A 96 1.20 8.38 -4.87
N TYR A 97 1.53 9.26 -3.94
CA TYR A 97 2.39 10.40 -4.19
C TYR A 97 3.14 10.75 -2.90
N ALA A 98 4.34 11.29 -3.04
CA ALA A 98 5.06 11.89 -1.92
C ALA A 98 5.98 13.01 -2.39
N ARG A 99 6.26 13.95 -1.48
CA ARG A 99 7.29 14.95 -1.71
C ARG A 99 8.63 14.38 -1.27
N MET A 100 9.50 14.06 -2.22
CA MET A 100 10.88 13.62 -1.99
C MET A 100 11.82 14.82 -2.04
N ARG A 101 12.28 15.29 -0.88
CA ARG A 101 13.10 16.51 -0.76
C ARG A 101 12.41 17.72 -1.43
N ASN A 102 12.83 18.05 -2.65
CA ASN A 102 12.35 19.18 -3.45
C ASN A 102 11.57 18.78 -4.71
N GLU A 103 11.36 17.48 -4.93
CA GLU A 103 10.65 16.95 -6.09
C GLU A 103 9.45 16.12 -5.64
N TRP A 104 8.41 16.09 -6.47
CA TRP A 104 7.24 15.25 -6.23
C TRP A 104 7.45 13.91 -6.91
N ASN A 105 7.41 12.82 -6.14
CA ASN A 105 7.21 11.48 -6.68
C ASN A 105 5.73 11.31 -6.99
N VAL A 106 5.36 11.44 -8.26
CA VAL A 106 3.98 11.42 -8.76
C VAL A 106 3.90 10.68 -10.08
N VAL A 107 2.72 10.17 -10.39
CA VAL A 107 2.43 9.49 -11.65
C VAL A 107 2.61 10.44 -12.84
N LYS A 108 3.24 9.94 -13.91
CA LYS A 108 3.43 10.69 -15.15
C LYS A 108 2.17 10.63 -16.02
N VAL A 109 1.35 11.66 -15.94
CA VAL A 109 0.07 11.76 -16.65
C VAL A 109 -0.09 13.17 -17.20
N ASP A 110 -0.73 13.35 -18.35
CA ASP A 110 -1.11 14.66 -18.88
C ASP A 110 -2.41 15.16 -18.24
N GLY A 111 -2.60 16.47 -18.09
CA GLY A 111 -3.82 17.00 -17.50
C GLY A 111 -3.71 18.44 -17.01
N PHE A 112 -4.16 18.66 -15.77
CA PHE A 112 -4.08 19.97 -15.13
C PHE A 112 -2.63 20.43 -14.97
N ASP A 113 -2.41 21.73 -14.83
CA ASP A 113 -1.10 22.28 -14.54
C ASP A 113 -0.63 21.89 -13.11
N LEU A 114 0.69 21.91 -12.86
CA LEU A 114 1.27 21.50 -11.58
C LEU A 114 0.95 22.45 -10.41
N LYS A 115 0.50 23.68 -10.68
CA LYS A 115 0.06 24.60 -9.61
C LYS A 115 -1.33 24.19 -9.10
N THR A 116 -2.20 23.76 -10.01
CA THR A 116 -3.54 23.26 -9.70
C THR A 116 -3.51 21.83 -9.16
N ASP A 117 -2.72 20.95 -9.76
CA ASP A 117 -2.65 19.52 -9.42
C ASP A 117 -1.20 19.04 -9.26
N PRO A 118 -0.50 19.47 -8.19
CA PRO A 118 0.89 19.09 -7.93
C PRO A 118 1.05 17.58 -7.66
N LYS A 119 -0.02 16.90 -7.22
CA LYS A 119 -0.03 15.48 -6.84
C LYS A 119 -0.47 14.57 -7.98
N ARG A 120 -0.89 15.15 -9.10
CA ARG A 120 -1.37 14.47 -10.32
C ARG A 120 -2.65 13.64 -10.15
N ILE A 121 -3.35 13.72 -9.01
CA ILE A 121 -4.53 12.88 -8.74
C ILE A 121 -5.74 13.34 -9.54
N TYR A 122 -5.92 14.65 -9.76
CA TYR A 122 -7.01 15.13 -10.61
C TYR A 122 -6.76 14.82 -12.08
N SER A 123 -5.51 14.92 -12.51
CA SER A 123 -5.09 14.56 -13.87
C SER A 123 -5.26 13.06 -14.11
N LEU A 124 -4.85 12.22 -13.16
CA LEU A 124 -5.08 10.77 -13.20
C LEU A 124 -6.58 10.44 -13.24
N HIS A 125 -7.39 11.08 -12.37
CA HIS A 125 -8.83 10.89 -12.37
C HIS A 125 -9.43 11.22 -13.75
N CYS A 126 -9.06 12.34 -14.34
CA CYS A 126 -9.57 12.75 -15.64
C CYS A 126 -9.02 11.94 -16.82
N TYR A 127 -7.84 11.35 -16.69
CA TYR A 127 -7.33 10.36 -17.63
C TYR A 127 -8.23 9.11 -17.63
N LEU A 128 -8.52 8.56 -16.44
CA LEU A 128 -9.34 7.36 -16.28
C LEU A 128 -10.83 7.59 -16.55
N TYR A 129 -11.35 8.77 -16.20
CA TYR A 129 -12.76 9.10 -16.24
C TYR A 129 -13.01 10.47 -16.91
N PRO A 130 -12.76 10.60 -18.22
CA PRO A 130 -12.77 11.89 -18.92
C PRO A 130 -14.17 12.52 -19.09
N PHE A 131 -15.23 11.81 -18.70
CA PHE A 131 -16.62 12.24 -18.90
C PHE A 131 -17.15 13.14 -17.77
N PHE A 132 -16.41 13.29 -16.66
CA PHE A 132 -16.80 14.19 -15.59
C PHE A 132 -16.61 15.67 -15.98
N SER A 133 -17.56 16.53 -15.58
CA SER A 133 -17.58 17.95 -15.95
C SER A 133 -16.38 18.76 -15.44
N ILE A 134 -15.74 18.29 -14.37
CA ILE A 134 -14.51 18.88 -13.82
C ILE A 134 -13.31 18.70 -14.74
N CYS A 135 -13.36 17.75 -15.68
CA CYS A 135 -12.22 17.38 -16.50
C CYS A 135 -11.99 18.33 -17.69
N PRO A 136 -10.74 18.76 -17.94
CA PRO A 136 -10.44 19.63 -19.07
C PRO A 136 -10.72 18.92 -20.40
N LYS A 137 -11.55 19.54 -21.24
CA LYS A 137 -11.91 19.01 -22.58
C LYS A 137 -10.73 18.96 -23.56
N THR A 138 -9.61 19.58 -23.22
CA THR A 138 -8.38 19.64 -24.01
C THR A 138 -7.48 18.41 -23.85
N ILE A 139 -7.74 17.54 -22.86
CA ILE A 139 -7.01 16.28 -22.70
C ILE A 139 -7.43 15.34 -23.85
N LYS A 140 -6.65 15.38 -24.94
CA LYS A 140 -6.90 14.53 -26.11
C LYS A 140 -6.61 13.08 -25.76
N ARG A 141 -7.61 12.22 -26.01
CA ARG A 141 -7.43 10.77 -26.08
C ARG A 141 -6.34 10.47 -27.13
N ARG A 142 -5.26 9.81 -26.74
CA ARG A 142 -4.48 9.00 -27.67
C ARG A 142 -5.11 7.63 -27.74
#